data_AF-A0AAU2VE18-F1
#
_entry.id   AF-A0AAU2VE18-F1
#
_cell.length_a   1.000
_cell.length_b   1.000
_cell.length_c   1.000
_cell.angle_alpha   90.00
_cell.angle_beta   90.00
_cell.angle_gamma   90.00
#
_symmetry.space_group_name_H-M   'P 1'
#
loop_
_entity.id
_entity.type
_entity.pdbx_description
1 polymer ?
#
loop_
_entity_poly.entity_id
_entity_poly.type
_entity_poly.pdbx_seq_one_letter_code
_entity_poly.pdbx_strand_id
1 'polypeptide(L)'
;MKKRMLFTAPLILAPMLAATAAHADDKGVLTVGPRSENVCVNLTRDIKSIDLPPGFRASVHRERNCRGHVLLESTERRVTGLPSEAKSVHVSKDSSDLQLPLVRSLI
;
A
#
# COMPACT_ATOMS: atom_id res chain seq x y z
N MET A 1 -30.00 -11.54 -51.80
CA MET A 1 -28.75 -11.99 -51.14
C MET A 1 -28.05 -10.77 -50.52
N LYS A 2 -28.12 -10.56 -49.20
CA LYS A 2 -27.51 -9.40 -48.51
C LYS A 2 -26.24 -9.87 -47.76
N LYS A 3 -25.06 -9.45 -48.23
CA LYS A 3 -23.76 -9.68 -47.56
C LYS A 3 -23.68 -8.84 -46.28
N ARG A 4 -23.57 -9.50 -45.12
CA ARG A 4 -23.22 -8.84 -43.86
C ARG A 4 -21.71 -8.58 -43.86
N MET A 5 -21.29 -7.32 -43.92
CA MET A 5 -19.92 -6.94 -43.62
C MET A 5 -19.73 -7.01 -42.10
N LEU A 6 -18.92 -7.97 -41.65
CA LEU A 6 -18.39 -8.01 -40.29
C LEU A 6 -17.31 -6.93 -40.18
N PHE A 7 -17.62 -5.85 -39.46
CA PHE A 7 -16.61 -4.90 -39.00
C PHE A 7 -15.78 -5.58 -37.91
N THR A 8 -14.59 -6.05 -38.26
CA THR A 8 -13.56 -6.44 -37.29
C THR A 8 -12.98 -5.17 -36.68
N ALA A 9 -13.46 -4.80 -35.50
CA ALA A 9 -12.81 -3.79 -34.69
C ALA A 9 -11.44 -4.32 -34.24
N PRO A 10 -10.33 -3.60 -34.45
CA PRO A 10 -9.05 -4.00 -33.91
C PRO A 10 -9.16 -3.95 -32.38
N LEU A 11 -8.89 -5.07 -31.70
CA LEU A 11 -8.65 -5.08 -30.26
C LEU A 11 -7.44 -4.18 -29.99
N ILE A 12 -7.70 -2.93 -29.65
CA ILE A 12 -6.71 -2.05 -29.05
C ILE A 12 -6.48 -2.64 -27.65
N LEU A 13 -5.40 -3.41 -27.52
CA LEU A 13 -4.82 -3.76 -26.22
C LEU A 13 -4.40 -2.44 -25.58
N ALA A 14 -5.31 -1.85 -24.79
CA ALA A 14 -4.96 -0.78 -23.89
C ALA A 14 -3.88 -1.33 -22.94
N PRO A 15 -2.70 -0.71 -22.85
CA PRO A 15 -1.76 -1.06 -21.81
C PRO A 15 -2.46 -0.79 -20.49
N MET A 16 -2.91 -1.85 -19.81
CA MET A 16 -3.23 -1.76 -18.40
C MET A 16 -1.93 -1.37 -17.71
N LEU A 17 -1.72 -0.07 -17.52
CA LEU A 17 -0.71 0.43 -16.59
C LEU A 17 -1.04 -0.21 -15.25
N ALA A 18 -0.26 -1.22 -14.88
CA ALA A 18 -0.24 -1.76 -13.54
C ALA A 18 0.23 -0.63 -12.63
N ALA A 19 -0.72 0.16 -12.15
CA ALA A 19 -0.48 1.16 -11.12
C ALA A 19 0.05 0.40 -9.90
N THR A 20 1.36 0.48 -9.68
CA THR A 20 2.02 -0.17 -8.55
C THR A 20 1.33 0.30 -7.28
N ALA A 21 0.74 -0.64 -6.55
CA ALA A 21 -0.10 -0.36 -5.39
C ALA A 21 0.63 0.44 -4.30
N ALA A 22 1.94 0.23 -4.21
CA ALA A 22 2.85 1.04 -3.44
C ALA A 22 4.19 1.15 -4.18
N HIS A 23 4.87 2.29 -4.02
CA HIS A 23 6.17 2.56 -4.61
C HIS A 23 7.10 3.19 -3.57
N ALA A 24 8.34 2.72 -3.49
CA ALA A 24 9.37 3.33 -2.66
C ALA A 24 10.38 4.06 -3.54
N ASP A 25 10.48 5.38 -3.39
CA ASP A 25 11.41 6.19 -4.16
C ASP A 25 12.87 6.05 -3.68
N ASP A 26 13.81 6.65 -4.41
CA ASP A 26 15.24 6.63 -4.08
C ASP A 26 15.59 7.45 -2.83
N LYS A 27 14.65 8.25 -2.32
CA LYS A 27 14.80 9.00 -1.06
C LYS A 27 14.33 8.19 0.15
N GLY A 28 13.80 6.98 -0.07
CA GLY A 28 13.27 6.11 0.97
C GLY A 28 11.86 6.50 1.42
N VAL A 29 11.09 7.17 0.57
CA VAL A 29 9.68 7.48 0.81
C VAL A 29 8.82 6.39 0.19
N LEU A 30 8.01 5.70 1.01
CA LEU A 30 7.01 4.75 0.55
C LEU A 30 5.69 5.48 0.29
N THR A 31 5.29 5.59 -0.97
CA THR A 31 3.99 6.17 -1.36
C THR A 31 3.02 5.05 -1.71
N VAL A 32 1.84 5.07 -1.10
CA VAL A 32 0.75 4.13 -1.42
C VAL A 32 -0.31 4.81 -2.27
N GLY A 33 -0.75 4.14 -3.33
CA GLY A 33 -1.76 4.67 -4.23
C GLY A 33 -3.15 4.71 -3.58
N PRO A 34 -3.99 5.72 -3.89
CA PRO A 34 -5.32 5.89 -3.27
C PRO A 34 -6.33 4.78 -3.65
N ARG A 35 -6.03 3.95 -4.64
CA ARG A 35 -6.87 2.82 -5.07
C ARG A 35 -6.45 1.48 -4.47
N SER A 36 -5.41 1.50 -3.66
CA SER A 36 -4.76 0.29 -3.17
C SER A 36 -5.17 0.07 -1.72
N GLU A 37 -6.27 -0.66 -1.54
CA GLU A 37 -6.81 -1.03 -0.24
C GLU A 37 -6.19 -2.37 0.24
N ASN A 38 -5.89 -2.47 1.54
CA ASN A 38 -5.30 -3.67 2.18
C ASN A 38 -3.99 -4.14 1.53
N VAL A 39 -3.05 -3.22 1.39
CA VAL A 39 -1.74 -3.49 0.79
C VAL A 39 -0.75 -3.86 1.87
N CYS A 40 -0.11 -5.02 1.76
CA CYS A 40 1.06 -5.34 2.54
C CYS A 40 2.33 -5.15 1.70
N VAL A 41 3.24 -4.30 2.17
CA VAL A 41 4.53 -4.01 1.53
C VAL A 41 5.64 -4.59 2.38
N ASN A 42 6.40 -5.53 1.84
CA ASN A 42 7.63 -6.00 2.49
C ASN A 42 8.76 -4.99 2.26
N LEU A 43 9.39 -4.54 3.34
CA LEU A 43 10.51 -3.63 3.29
C LEU A 43 11.79 -4.43 2.99
N THR A 44 12.40 -4.15 1.84
CA THR A 44 13.68 -4.74 1.43
C THR A 44 14.87 -3.85 1.82
N ARG A 45 14.59 -2.61 2.22
CA ARG A 45 15.52 -1.56 2.63
C ARG A 45 14.85 -0.67 3.67
N ASP A 46 15.65 0.08 4.41
CA ASP A 46 15.15 1.05 5.37
C ASP A 46 14.45 2.20 4.62
N ILE A 47 13.18 2.41 4.95
CA ILE A 47 12.40 3.55 4.49
C ILE A 47 12.42 4.62 5.58
N LYS A 48 12.39 5.89 5.18
CA LYS A 48 12.43 7.04 6.11
C LYS A 48 11.04 7.55 6.45
N SER A 49 10.14 7.50 5.48
CA SER A 49 8.77 7.98 5.65
C SER A 49 7.78 7.22 4.78
N ILE A 50 6.50 7.26 5.17
CA ILE A 50 5.39 6.69 4.42
C ILE A 50 4.39 7.80 4.12
N ASP A 51 4.03 7.97 2.85
CA ASP A 51 2.98 8.88 2.42
C ASP A 51 1.68 8.10 2.22
N LEU A 52 0.67 8.47 3.01
CA LEU A 52 -0.64 7.85 3.02
C LEU A 52 -1.68 8.70 2.31
N PRO A 53 -2.57 8.08 1.51
CA PRO A 53 -3.75 8.77 1.03
C PRO A 53 -4.68 9.15 2.18
N PRO A 54 -5.53 10.18 2.02
CA PRO A 54 -6.52 10.55 3.02
C PRO A 54 -7.47 9.39 3.36
N GLY A 55 -7.68 9.13 4.66
CA GLY A 55 -8.57 8.06 5.12
C GLY A 55 -7.92 6.67 5.11
N PHE A 56 -6.59 6.59 5.02
CA PHE A 56 -5.83 5.35 5.14
C PHE A 56 -5.02 5.34 6.44
N ARG A 57 -4.67 4.14 6.88
CA ARG A 57 -3.87 3.83 8.06
C ARG A 57 -2.68 3.00 7.64
N ALA A 58 -1.49 3.33 8.13
CA ALA A 58 -0.32 2.47 8.08
C ALA A 58 -0.16 1.74 9.41
N SER A 59 0.12 0.44 9.35
CA SER A 59 0.69 -0.33 10.46
C SER A 59 2.02 -0.91 10.03
N VAL A 60 3.06 -0.67 10.83
CA VAL A 60 4.43 -1.10 10.59
C VAL A 60 4.69 -2.33 11.44
N HIS A 61 5.20 -3.40 10.84
CA HIS A 61 5.38 -4.70 11.49
C HIS A 61 6.86 -5.06 11.55
N ARG A 62 7.23 -5.75 12.64
CA ARG A 62 8.60 -6.28 12.82
C ARG A 62 8.90 -7.47 11.91
N GLU A 63 7.88 -8.16 11.43
CA GLU A 63 8.03 -9.31 10.54
C GLU A 63 7.58 -8.97 9.11
N ARG A 64 7.91 -9.86 8.17
CA ARG A 64 7.45 -9.78 6.79
C ARG A 64 5.99 -10.24 6.68
N ASN A 65 5.34 -9.86 5.58
CA ASN A 65 3.97 -10.21 5.23
C ASN A 65 2.93 -9.67 6.23
N CYS A 66 3.25 -8.58 6.93
CA CYS A 66 2.36 -7.88 7.85
C CYS A 66 1.82 -8.81 8.94
N ARG A 67 2.72 -9.68 9.44
CA ARG A 67 2.49 -10.61 10.53
C ARG A 67 3.19 -10.11 11.79
N GLY A 68 2.78 -10.70 12.92
CA GLY A 68 3.44 -10.49 14.20
C GLY A 68 3.11 -9.14 14.82
N HIS A 69 4.08 -8.60 15.56
CA HIS A 69 3.90 -7.42 16.39
C HIS A 69 3.93 -6.12 15.57
N VAL A 70 2.94 -5.25 15.80
CA VAL A 70 2.87 -3.90 15.25
C VAL A 70 3.80 -2.99 16.06
N LEU A 71 4.79 -2.40 15.40
CA LEU A 71 5.75 -1.48 16.01
C LEU A 71 5.25 -0.03 16.02
N LEU A 72 4.46 0.34 15.01
CA LEU A 72 3.94 1.68 14.85
C LEU A 72 2.64 1.62 14.06
N GLU A 73 1.66 2.41 14.47
CA GLU A 73 0.43 2.64 13.72
C GLU A 73 0.19 4.13 13.58
N SER A 74 -0.22 4.58 12.38
CA SER A 74 -0.49 5.98 12.13
C SER A 74 -1.52 6.17 11.01
N THR A 75 -2.38 7.16 11.20
CA THR A 75 -3.33 7.69 10.19
C THR A 75 -2.87 9.05 9.65
N GLU A 76 -1.66 9.49 10.03
CA GLU A 76 -1.09 10.73 9.52
C GLU A 76 -0.81 10.62 8.03
N ARG A 77 -1.02 11.72 7.29
CA ARG A 77 -0.74 11.76 5.84
C ARG A 77 0.72 11.44 5.50
N ARG A 78 1.64 11.76 6.41
CA ARG A 78 3.06 11.44 6.29
C ARG A 78 3.57 10.92 7.61
N VAL A 79 3.93 9.64 7.64
CA VAL A 79 4.50 8.98 8.81
C VAL A 79 6.02 9.13 8.75
N THR A 80 6.63 9.59 9.83
CA THR A 80 8.09 9.72 9.97
C THR A 80 8.57 8.99 11.23
N GLY A 81 9.87 8.81 11.39
CA GLY A 81 10.42 8.13 12.57
C GLY A 81 10.13 6.63 12.58
N LEU A 82 10.29 5.98 11.42
CA LEU A 82 10.00 4.55 11.30
C LEU A 82 10.98 3.72 12.14
N PRO A 83 10.50 2.69 12.86
CA PRO A 83 11.36 1.82 13.65
C PRO A 83 12.42 1.12 12.78
N SER A 84 13.67 1.08 13.23
CA SER A 84 14.79 0.42 12.52
C SER A 84 14.58 -1.09 12.30
N GLU A 85 13.68 -1.71 13.06
CA GLU A 85 13.35 -3.12 12.95
C GLU A 85 12.15 -3.41 12.03
N ALA A 86 11.59 -2.39 11.37
CA ALA A 86 10.47 -2.56 10.46
C ALA A 86 10.83 -3.48 9.29
N LYS A 87 9.98 -4.50 9.05
CA LYS A 87 10.13 -5.44 7.92
C LYS A 87 8.95 -5.45 6.97
N SER A 88 7.79 -4.97 7.38
CA SER A 88 6.68 -4.73 6.46
C SER A 88 5.77 -3.60 6.92
N VAL A 89 5.02 -3.04 5.98
CA VAL A 89 4.01 -2.00 6.22
C VAL A 89 2.71 -2.48 5.61
N HIS A 90 1.67 -2.56 6.42
CA HIS A 90 0.31 -2.77 5.96
C HIS A 90 -0.43 -1.44 5.89
N VAL A 91 -1.01 -1.14 4.72
CA VAL A 91 -1.83 0.04 4.50
C VAL A 91 -3.26 -0.38 4.19
N SER A 92 -4.18 0.01 5.07
CA SER A 92 -5.61 -0.25 4.96
C SER A 92 -6.39 1.04 5.01
N LYS A 93 -7.63 1.01 4.54
CA LYS A 93 -8.55 2.13 4.73
C LYS A 93 -8.96 2.18 6.20
N ASP A 94 -9.04 3.37 6.77
CA ASP A 94 -9.39 3.53 8.19
C ASP A 94 -10.79 2.99 8.52
N SER A 95 -11.68 2.96 7.51
CA SER A 95 -13.03 2.37 7.60
C SER A 95 -13.08 0.87 7.32
N SER A 96 -11.97 0.21 6.98
CA SER A 96 -11.94 -1.23 6.83
C SER A 96 -11.83 -1.84 8.23
N ASP A 97 -12.82 -2.63 8.64
CA ASP A 97 -12.93 -3.31 9.96
C ASP A 97 -11.77 -4.28 10.31
N LEU A 98 -10.63 -4.21 9.62
CA LEU A 98 -9.36 -4.72 10.09
C LEU A 98 -8.84 -3.82 11.22
N GLN A 99 -9.52 -3.88 12.37
CA GLN A 99 -8.91 -3.51 13.65
C GLN A 99 -7.77 -4.50 13.90
N LEU A 100 -6.58 -4.19 13.39
CA LEU A 100 -5.37 -4.73 13.98
C LEU A 100 -5.36 -4.23 15.42
N PRO A 101 -5.19 -5.12 16.42
CA PRO A 101 -5.28 -4.72 17.81
C PRO A 101 -4.27 -3.60 18.07
N LEU A 102 -4.79 -2.41 18.37
CA LEU A 102 -4.03 -1.26 18.84
C LEU A 102 -3.38 -1.65 20.16
N VAL A 103 -2.16 -2.19 20.10
CA VAL A 103 -1.34 -2.36 21.29
C VAL A 103 -0.81 -0.98 21.65
N ARG A 104 -1.56 -0.29 22.53
CA ARG A 104 -1.00 0.81 23.32
C ARG A 104 0.07 0.22 24.23
N SER A 105 1.32 0.27 23.80
CA SER A 105 2.46 0.09 24.69
C SER A 105 3.59 1.03 24.24
N LEU A 106 3.41 2.30 24.56
CA LEU A 106 4.54 3.18 24.84
C LEU A 106 4.95 2.85 26.28
N ILE A 107 6.11 2.20 26.41
CA ILE A 107 6.98 2.02 27.60
C ILE A 107 6.25 2.01 28.95
#